data_AF-A0A7X7R110-F1
#
_entry.id   AF-A0A7X7R110-F1
#
_cell.length_a   1.000
_cell.length_b   1.000
_cell.length_c   1.000
_cell.angle_alpha   90.00
_cell.angle_beta   90.00
_cell.angle_gamma   90.00
#
_symmetry.space_group_name_H-M   'P 1'
#
loop_
_entity.id
_entity.type
_entity.pdbx_description
1 polymer ?
#
loop_
_entity_poly.entity_id
_entity_poly.type
_entity_poly.pdbx_seq_one_letter_code
_entity_poly.pdbx_strand_id
1 'polypeptide(L)'
;YQSLINETESLIGRNRNEDAVNKYMEAQSYFNRFSVEKYRLSHLHIADYAKQKTTNFMLQVSQTLCNENDLDNSLSLLNQLEIRKVSKKTTRSLQESLGYKLAIRDKQNGITTKPKTQVLQYTQDKSYYKYLRKAYLKQMK
;
A
#
# COMPACT_ATOMS: atom_id res chain seq x y z
N TYR A 1 -21.59 -1.52 -11.34
CA TYR A 1 -20.12 -1.66 -11.46
C TYR A 1 -19.46 -0.48 -12.18
N GLN A 2 -19.63 -0.30 -13.50
CA GLN A 2 -18.92 0.76 -14.25
C GLN A 2 -19.15 2.19 -13.68
N SER A 3 -20.36 2.49 -13.22
CA SER A 3 -20.66 3.77 -12.55
C SER A 3 -19.79 4.00 -11.31
N LEU A 4 -19.51 2.95 -10.52
CA LEU A 4 -18.66 3.05 -9.32
C LEU A 4 -17.20 3.31 -9.70
N ILE A 5 -16.72 2.65 -10.76
CA ILE A 5 -15.37 2.91 -11.30
C ILE A 5 -15.26 4.36 -11.79
N ASN A 6 -16.24 4.85 -12.56
CA ASN A 6 -16.24 6.23 -13.03
C ASN A 6 -16.28 7.24 -11.87
N GLU A 7 -17.03 6.93 -10.80
CA GLU A 7 -17.05 7.75 -9.59
C GLU A 7 -15.69 7.74 -8.88
N THR A 8 -15.03 6.58 -8.76
CA THR A 8 -13.64 6.50 -8.25
C THR A 8 -12.71 7.40 -9.06
N GLU A 9 -12.73 7.33 -10.40
CA GLU A 9 -11.86 8.16 -11.25
C GLU A 9 -12.13 9.67 -11.05
N SER A 10 -13.40 10.05 -10.91
CA SER A 10 -13.80 11.42 -10.62
C SER A 10 -13.26 11.90 -9.26
N LEU A 11 -13.34 11.06 -8.23
CA LEU A 11 -12.79 11.36 -6.90
C LEU A 11 -11.26 11.48 -6.93
N ILE A 12 -10.57 10.61 -7.68
CA ILE A 12 -9.12 10.71 -7.91
C ILE A 12 -8.79 12.05 -8.59
N GLY A 13 -9.52 12.42 -9.64
CA GLY A 13 -9.34 13.68 -10.36
C GLY A 13 -9.53 14.92 -9.48
N ARG A 14 -10.37 14.82 -8.45
CA ARG A 14 -10.61 15.88 -7.44
C ARG A 14 -9.67 15.78 -6.23
N ASN A 15 -8.68 14.89 -6.27
CA ASN A 15 -7.74 14.61 -5.18
C ASN A 15 -8.43 14.17 -3.86
N ARG A 16 -9.66 13.65 -3.94
CA ARG A 16 -10.41 13.05 -2.82
C ARG A 16 -10.02 11.59 -2.69
N ASN A 17 -8.74 11.33 -2.39
CA ASN A 17 -8.15 10.00 -2.53
C ASN A 17 -8.71 8.98 -1.52
N GLU A 18 -9.03 9.40 -0.30
CA GLU A 18 -9.64 8.52 0.70
C GLU A 18 -11.03 8.04 0.24
N ASP A 19 -11.87 8.97 -0.20
CA ASP A 19 -13.18 8.64 -0.78
C ASP A 19 -13.04 7.74 -2.01
N ALA A 20 -12.04 8.01 -2.86
CA ALA A 20 -11.77 7.20 -4.05
C ALA A 20 -11.40 5.76 -3.69
N VAL A 21 -10.60 5.54 -2.64
CA VAL A 21 -10.27 4.20 -2.14
C VAL A 21 -11.52 3.49 -1.69
N ASN A 22 -12.33 4.13 -0.84
CA ASN A 22 -13.60 3.57 -0.35
C ASN A 22 -14.52 3.19 -1.51
N LYS A 23 -14.64 4.07 -2.51
CA LYS A 23 -15.46 3.83 -3.70
C LYS A 23 -14.93 2.68 -4.56
N TYR A 24 -13.61 2.53 -4.67
CA TYR A 24 -13.03 1.40 -5.41
C TYR A 24 -13.28 0.06 -4.69
N MET A 25 -13.15 0.03 -3.37
CA MET A 25 -13.46 -1.15 -2.56
C MET A 25 -14.95 -1.51 -2.65
N GLU A 26 -15.85 -0.51 -2.69
CA GLU A 26 -17.27 -0.71 -2.98
C GLU A 26 -17.46 -1.35 -4.37
N ALA A 27 -16.74 -0.88 -5.38
CA ALA A 27 -16.77 -1.45 -6.72
C ALA A 27 -16.27 -2.92 -6.74
N GLN A 28 -15.24 -3.26 -5.96
CA GLN A 28 -14.75 -4.63 -5.81
C GLN A 28 -15.80 -5.53 -5.17
N SER A 29 -16.40 -5.08 -4.06
CA SER A 29 -17.47 -5.81 -3.38
C SER A 29 -18.66 -6.06 -4.31
N TYR A 30 -19.07 -5.03 -5.07
CA TYR A 30 -20.12 -5.14 -6.08
C TYR A 30 -19.73 -6.14 -7.19
N PHE A 31 -18.49 -6.07 -7.68
CA PHE A 31 -17.99 -6.96 -8.72
C PHE A 31 -18.12 -8.43 -8.31
N ASN A 32 -17.64 -8.76 -7.11
CA ASN A 32 -17.67 -10.10 -6.55
C ASN A 32 -19.11 -10.57 -6.26
N ARG A 33 -19.93 -9.70 -5.64
CA ARG A 33 -21.29 -10.04 -5.23
C ARG A 33 -22.21 -10.38 -6.41
N PHE A 34 -22.05 -9.68 -7.52
CA PHE A 34 -22.93 -9.81 -8.69
C PHE A 34 -22.29 -10.61 -9.84
N SER A 35 -21.16 -11.29 -9.58
CA SER A 35 -20.42 -12.07 -10.57
C SER A 35 -20.21 -11.31 -11.88
N VAL A 36 -19.75 -10.05 -11.76
CA VAL A 36 -19.63 -9.15 -12.91
C VAL A 36 -18.63 -9.69 -13.95
N GLU A 37 -17.73 -10.59 -13.56
CA GLU A 37 -16.85 -11.33 -14.46
C GLU A 37 -17.59 -12.11 -15.56
N LYS A 38 -18.85 -12.51 -15.35
CA LYS A 38 -19.68 -13.20 -16.36
C LYS A 38 -19.93 -12.34 -17.60
N TYR A 39 -19.82 -11.02 -17.46
CA TYR A 39 -19.92 -10.06 -18.56
C TYR A 39 -18.56 -9.76 -19.21
N ARG A 40 -17.54 -10.62 -18.99
CA ARG A 40 -16.17 -10.49 -19.51
C ARG A 40 -15.47 -9.21 -19.05
N LEU A 41 -15.87 -8.69 -17.89
CA LEU A 41 -15.19 -7.58 -17.23
C LEU A 41 -14.19 -8.14 -16.22
N SER A 42 -13.08 -7.44 -16.01
CA SER A 42 -12.10 -7.74 -14.97
C SER A 42 -12.06 -6.62 -13.93
N HIS A 43 -11.85 -6.99 -12.68
CA HIS A 43 -11.52 -6.05 -11.61
C HIS A 43 -10.08 -6.27 -11.18
N LEU A 44 -9.28 -5.21 -11.19
CA LEU A 44 -7.89 -5.29 -10.74
C LEU A 44 -7.83 -5.28 -9.22
N HIS A 45 -6.80 -5.90 -8.65
CA HIS A 45 -6.51 -5.66 -7.24
C HIS A 45 -6.20 -4.17 -7.03
N ILE A 46 -6.63 -3.59 -5.90
CA ILE A 46 -6.47 -2.15 -5.65
C ILE A 46 -5.01 -1.69 -5.73
N ALA A 47 -4.07 -2.55 -5.32
CA ALA A 47 -2.65 -2.27 -5.47
C ALA A 47 -2.23 -2.12 -6.94
N ASP A 48 -2.68 -3.00 -7.83
CA ASP A 48 -2.35 -2.94 -9.26
C ASP A 48 -3.06 -1.81 -9.98
N TYR A 49 -4.29 -1.51 -9.56
CA TYR A 49 -5.00 -0.33 -10.01
C TYR A 49 -4.26 0.95 -9.62
N ALA A 50 -3.84 1.08 -8.35
CA ALA A 50 -3.11 2.25 -7.85
C ALA A 50 -1.77 2.50 -8.56
N LYS A 51 -1.08 1.44 -9.01
CA LYS A 51 0.15 1.53 -9.82
C LYS A 51 -0.01 2.36 -11.10
N GLN A 52 -1.23 2.50 -11.61
CA GLN A 52 -1.54 3.22 -12.84
C GLN A 52 -2.06 4.65 -12.57
N LYS A 53 -2.20 5.05 -11.31
CA LYS A 53 -2.84 6.31 -10.90
C LYS A 53 -1.85 7.35 -10.41
N THR A 54 -2.38 8.49 -9.97
CA THR A 54 -1.61 9.60 -9.41
C THR A 54 -0.83 9.16 -8.17
N THR A 55 0.26 9.87 -7.89
CA THR A 55 1.08 9.62 -6.69
C THR A 55 0.28 9.73 -5.40
N ASN A 56 -0.63 10.70 -5.31
CA ASN A 56 -1.42 10.91 -4.10
C ASN A 56 -2.39 9.75 -3.85
N PHE A 57 -3.05 9.26 -4.90
CA PHE A 57 -3.91 8.09 -4.78
C PHE A 57 -3.10 6.84 -4.41
N MET A 58 -1.96 6.61 -5.05
CA MET A 58 -1.06 5.51 -4.70
C MET A 58 -0.60 5.55 -3.25
N LEU A 59 -0.23 6.73 -2.74
CA LEU A 59 0.16 6.92 -1.35
C LEU A 59 -1.00 6.58 -0.41
N GLN A 60 -2.21 7.04 -0.72
CA GLN A 60 -3.41 6.73 0.07
C GLN A 60 -3.69 5.22 0.10
N VAL A 61 -3.69 4.56 -1.07
CA VAL A 61 -3.89 3.10 -1.15
C VAL A 61 -2.84 2.35 -0.35
N SER A 62 -1.57 2.75 -0.46
CA SER A 62 -0.48 2.13 0.30
C SER A 62 -0.70 2.25 1.82
N GLN A 63 -1.22 3.39 2.28
CA GLN A 63 -1.57 3.59 3.69
C GLN A 63 -2.76 2.72 4.12
N THR A 64 -3.81 2.64 3.31
CA THR A 64 -4.97 1.78 3.58
C THR A 64 -4.54 0.31 3.69
N LEU A 65 -3.78 -0.21 2.74
CA LEU A 65 -3.26 -1.58 2.76
C LEU A 65 -2.38 -1.85 4.00
N CYS A 66 -1.54 -0.89 4.37
CA CYS A 66 -0.76 -0.98 5.61
C CYS A 66 -1.67 -1.10 6.83
N ASN A 67 -2.75 -0.32 6.89
CA ASN A 67 -3.70 -0.35 8.00
C ASN A 67 -4.45 -1.68 8.07
N GLU A 68 -4.80 -2.26 6.93
CA GLU A 68 -5.46 -3.57 6.78
C GLU A 68 -4.53 -4.78 6.98
N ASN A 69 -3.24 -4.55 7.26
CA ASN A 69 -2.19 -5.56 7.38
C ASN A 69 -1.83 -6.30 6.07
N ASP A 70 -2.23 -5.77 4.92
CA ASP A 70 -1.67 -6.16 3.62
C ASP A 70 -0.31 -5.47 3.41
N LEU A 71 0.67 -5.95 4.19
CA LEU A 71 1.99 -5.33 4.28
C LEU A 71 2.81 -5.50 3.01
N ASP A 72 2.60 -6.60 2.28
CA ASP A 72 3.40 -6.89 1.08
C ASP A 72 2.96 -6.01 -0.09
N ASN A 73 1.65 -5.82 -0.31
CA ASN A 73 1.19 -4.87 -1.32
C ASN A 73 1.49 -3.43 -0.91
N SER A 74 1.38 -3.09 0.38
CA SER A 74 1.79 -1.76 0.87
C SER A 74 3.28 -1.50 0.62
N LEU A 75 4.16 -2.47 0.89
CA LEU A 75 5.59 -2.36 0.61
C LEU A 75 5.86 -2.25 -0.91
N SER A 76 5.13 -3.02 -1.73
CA SER A 76 5.24 -2.92 -3.20
C SER A 76 4.90 -1.51 -3.69
N LEU A 77 3.81 -0.90 -3.20
CA LEU A 77 3.45 0.47 -3.55
C LEU A 77 4.46 1.50 -3.04
N LEU A 78 5.01 1.32 -1.84
CA LEU A 78 6.09 2.16 -1.34
C LEU A 78 7.33 2.11 -2.25
N ASN A 79 7.66 0.94 -2.80
CA ASN A 79 8.75 0.80 -3.77
C ASN A 79 8.43 1.53 -5.08
N GLN A 80 7.17 1.50 -5.53
CA GLN A 80 6.73 2.26 -6.70
C GLN A 80 6.78 3.78 -6.47
N LEU A 81 6.46 4.25 -5.26
CA LEU A 81 6.64 5.65 -4.86
C LEU A 81 8.12 6.06 -4.88
N GLU A 82 9.04 5.17 -4.49
CA GLU A 82 10.49 5.39 -4.62
C GLU A 82 10.92 5.56 -6.09
N ILE A 83 10.48 4.66 -6.96
CA ILE A 83 10.76 4.71 -8.41
C ILE A 83 10.22 6.01 -9.02
N ARG A 84 9.06 6.47 -8.57
CA ARG A 84 8.44 7.76 -8.97
C ARG A 84 9.12 8.99 -8.33
N LYS A 85 10.25 8.80 -7.63
CA LYS A 85 11.03 9.85 -6.97
C LYS A 85 10.24 10.65 -5.93
N VAL A 86 9.21 10.04 -5.33
CA VAL A 86 8.50 10.65 -4.21
C VAL A 86 9.47 10.78 -3.05
N SER A 87 9.47 11.91 -2.35
CA SER A 87 10.46 12.12 -1.29
C SER A 87 10.19 11.19 -0.10
N LYS A 88 11.25 10.69 0.54
CA LYS A 88 11.13 9.94 1.80
C LYS A 88 10.48 10.71 2.95
N LYS A 89 10.47 12.05 2.88
CA LYS A 89 9.76 12.91 3.83
C LYS A 89 8.25 12.83 3.61
N THR A 90 7.81 12.84 2.36
CA THR A 90 6.39 12.69 1.98
C THR A 90 5.85 11.33 2.41
N THR A 91 6.63 10.26 2.23
CA THR A 91 6.22 8.90 2.61
C THR A 91 6.58 8.54 4.06
N ARG A 92 6.95 9.52 4.90
CA ARG A 92 7.47 9.24 6.24
C ARG A 92 6.48 8.49 7.11
N SER A 93 5.22 8.95 7.18
CA SER A 93 4.19 8.33 8.01
C SER A 93 3.97 6.87 7.61
N LEU A 94 3.75 6.62 6.33
CA LEU A 94 3.63 5.28 5.75
C LEU A 94 4.84 4.39 6.10
N GLN A 95 6.06 4.90 5.92
CA GLN A 95 7.26 4.15 6.24
C GLN A 95 7.34 3.78 7.73
N GLU A 96 7.01 4.70 8.63
CA GLU A 96 7.02 4.44 10.07
C GLU A 96 5.97 3.39 10.45
N SER A 97 4.74 3.50 9.95
CA SER A 97 3.67 2.52 10.17
C SER A 97 4.03 1.14 9.61
N LEU A 98 4.52 1.09 8.37
CA LEU A 98 4.86 -0.16 7.70
C LEU A 98 6.04 -0.85 8.40
N GLY A 99 7.08 -0.10 8.78
CA GLY A 99 8.22 -0.65 9.52
C GLY A 99 7.81 -1.25 10.87
N TYR A 100 6.92 -0.57 11.61
CA TYR A 100 6.37 -1.08 12.86
C TYR A 100 5.58 -2.38 12.66
N LYS A 101 4.67 -2.42 11.68
CA LYS A 101 3.85 -3.60 11.42
C LYS A 101 4.65 -4.78 10.88
N LEU A 102 5.64 -4.55 10.03
CA LEU A 102 6.57 -5.59 9.55
C LEU A 102 7.34 -6.22 10.72
N ALA A 103 7.78 -5.43 11.69
CA ALA A 103 8.46 -5.96 12.87
C ALA A 103 7.54 -6.81 13.74
N ILE A 104 6.27 -6.43 13.90
CA ILE A 104 5.28 -7.25 14.60
C ILE A 104 5.07 -8.58 13.87
N ARG A 105 4.84 -8.53 12.55
CA ARG A 105 4.67 -9.73 11.72
C ARG A 105 5.87 -10.67 11.87
N ASP A 106 7.09 -10.14 11.78
CA ASP A 106 8.31 -10.95 11.86
C ASP A 106 8.51 -11.56 13.26
N LYS A 107 8.16 -10.82 14.34
CA LYS A 107 8.12 -11.37 15.71
C LYS A 107 7.12 -12.51 15.83
N GLN A 108 5.90 -12.33 15.30
CA GLN A 108 4.84 -13.34 15.33
C GLN A 108 5.19 -14.60 14.52
N ASN A 109 5.90 -14.42 13.41
CA ASN A 109 6.36 -15.52 12.56
C ASN A 109 7.64 -16.19 13.09
N GLY A 110 8.15 -15.80 14.26
CA GLY A 110 9.31 -16.42 14.88
C GLY A 110 10.61 -16.22 14.10
N ILE A 111 10.75 -15.08 13.39
CA ILE A 111 11.99 -14.78 12.64
C ILE A 111 13.16 -14.64 13.62
N THR A 112 14.13 -15.56 13.52
CA THR A 112 15.32 -15.62 14.38
C THR A 112 16.52 -14.82 13.84
N THR A 113 16.44 -14.38 12.57
CA THR A 113 17.45 -13.55 11.95
C THR A 113 17.63 -12.25 12.73
N LYS A 114 18.88 -11.76 12.83
CA LYS A 114 19.17 -10.47 13.48
C LYS A 114 18.29 -9.37 12.86
N PRO A 115 17.60 -8.52 13.65
CA PRO A 115 16.67 -7.50 13.12
C PRO A 115 17.28 -6.58 12.07
N LYS A 116 18.56 -6.23 12.22
CA LYS A 116 19.31 -5.43 11.25
C LYS A 116 19.47 -6.12 9.89
N THR A 117 19.63 -7.44 9.89
CA THR A 117 19.75 -8.23 8.65
C THR A 117 18.36 -8.41 8.02
N GLN A 118 17.34 -8.69 8.83
CA GLN A 118 15.97 -8.89 8.34
C GLN A 118 15.42 -7.64 7.64
N VAL A 119 15.60 -6.45 8.21
CA VAL A 119 15.10 -5.20 7.61
C VAL A 119 15.77 -4.84 6.29
N LEU A 120 16.96 -5.39 6.00
CA LEU A 120 17.61 -5.19 4.71
C LEU A 120 16.88 -5.90 3.58
N GLN A 121 16.15 -6.99 3.87
CA GLN A 121 15.32 -7.68 2.87
C GLN A 121 14.22 -6.75 2.33
N TYR A 122 13.64 -5.92 3.19
CA TYR A 122 12.60 -4.96 2.80
C TYR A 122 13.15 -3.69 2.16
N THR A 123 14.34 -3.25 2.56
CA THR A 123 14.85 -1.91 2.22
C THR A 123 15.97 -1.90 1.19
N GLN A 124 16.58 -3.06 0.90
CA GLN A 124 17.72 -3.21 -0.01
C GLN A 124 18.85 -2.21 0.28
N ASP A 125 19.04 -1.91 1.57
CA ASP A 125 19.89 -0.86 2.11
C ASP A 125 19.68 0.58 1.55
N LYS A 126 18.63 0.85 0.77
CA LYS A 126 18.43 2.17 0.16
C LYS A 126 18.12 3.25 1.21
N SER A 127 18.74 4.43 1.05
CA SER A 127 18.59 5.58 1.95
C SER A 127 17.18 6.18 1.97
N TYR A 128 16.35 5.82 0.99
CA TYR A 128 14.92 6.15 0.91
C TYR A 128 14.14 5.60 2.10
N TYR A 129 14.40 4.36 2.53
CA TYR A 129 13.67 3.67 3.59
C TYR A 129 14.18 3.97 5.01
N LYS A 130 14.81 5.14 5.20
CA LYS A 130 15.39 5.52 6.50
C LYS A 130 14.38 5.42 7.65
N TYR A 131 13.14 5.87 7.43
CA TYR A 131 12.13 5.91 8.47
C TYR A 131 11.57 4.51 8.75
N LEU A 132 11.36 3.71 7.71
CA LEU A 132 10.94 2.30 7.83
C LEU A 132 11.96 1.51 8.65
N ARG A 133 13.25 1.61 8.28
CA ARG A 133 14.32 0.92 8.98
C ARG A 133 14.36 1.30 10.46
N LYS A 134 14.24 2.59 10.77
CA LYS A 134 14.24 3.10 12.14
C LYS A 134 13.04 2.55 12.94
N ALA A 135 11.84 2.59 12.37
CA ALA A 135 10.63 2.12 13.03
C ALA A 135 10.66 0.61 13.28
N TYR A 136 11.07 -0.17 12.27
CA TYR A 136 11.23 -1.62 12.37
C TYR A 136 12.22 -1.99 13.49
N LEU A 137 13.42 -1.41 13.48
CA LEU A 137 14.44 -1.72 14.49
C LEU A 137 14.02 -1.26 15.90
N LYS A 138 13.27 -0.16 16.02
CA LYS A 138 12.71 0.27 17.31
C LYS A 138 11.72 -0.77 17.84
N GLN A 139 10.88 -1.32 16.95
CA GLN A 139 9.87 -2.29 17.33
C GLN A 139 10.42 -3.71 17.54
N MET A 140 11.56 -4.05 16.93
CA MET A 140 12.22 -5.35 17.13
C MET A 140 13.04 -5.43 18.42
N LYS A 141 13.45 -4.30 18.98
CA LYS A 141 14.00 -4.24 20.34
C LYS A 141 12.95 -4.66 21.37
#